data_AF-A0A9D6CU26-F1
#
_entry.id   AF-A0A9D6CU26-F1
#
_cell.length_a   1.000
_cell.length_b   1.000
_cell.length_c   1.000
_cell.angle_alpha   90.00
_cell.angle_beta   90.00
_cell.angle_gamma   90.00
#
_symmetry.space_group_name_H-M   'P 1'
#
loop_
_entity.id
_entity.type
_entity.pdbx_description
1 polymer ?
#
loop_
_entity_poly.entity_id
_entity_poly.type
_entity_poly.pdbx_seq_one_letter_code
_entity_poly.pdbx_strand_id
1 'polypeptide(L)' 'MTDARYVLWVDDGDGVWRGIDGQNELRYLNHSSQPNAGFDGPELYALRTIRVGDEITFHYGDEWEGVD' A
#
# COMPACT_ATOMS: atom_id res chain seq x y z
N MET A 1 -17.16 -0.83 8.17
CA MET A 1 -15.73 -0.64 8.51
C MET A 1 -15.47 0.85 8.48
N THR A 2 -14.70 1.37 9.41
CA THR A 2 -14.38 2.80 9.52
C THR A 2 -13.03 3.05 8.87
N ASP A 3 -12.85 4.17 8.16
CA ASP A 3 -11.51 4.61 7.76
C ASP A 3 -10.62 4.73 9.00
N ALA A 4 -9.68 3.80 9.10
CA ALA A 4 -8.73 3.72 10.20
C ALA A 4 -7.32 3.66 9.60
N ARG A 5 -6.34 4.12 10.36
CA ARG A 5 -4.95 4.36 9.91
C ARG A 5 -4.30 3.19 9.16
N TYR A 6 -4.70 1.95 9.44
CA TYR A 6 -4.04 0.74 8.92
C TYR A 6 -4.96 -0.11 8.03
N VAL A 7 -5.96 0.49 7.40
CA VAL A 7 -6.84 -0.20 6.45
C VAL A 7 -6.25 -0.10 5.05
N LEU A 8 -5.99 -1.24 4.42
CA LEU A 8 -5.71 -1.33 2.99
C LEU A 8 -7.03 -1.48 2.24
N TRP A 9 -7.31 -0.56 1.32
CA TRP A 9 -8.44 -0.66 0.39
C TRP A 9 -7.99 -1.37 -0.89
N VAL A 10 -8.69 -2.45 -1.24
CA VAL A 10 -8.41 -3.27 -2.42
C VAL A 10 -9.65 -3.31 -3.30
N ASP A 11 -9.48 -3.12 -4.60
CA ASP A 11 -10.51 -3.41 -5.60
C ASP A 11 -10.29 -4.83 -6.13
N ASP A 12 -11.28 -5.71 -5.92
CA ASP A 12 -11.23 -7.10 -6.40
C ASP A 12 -11.65 -7.21 -7.90
N GLY A 13 -11.82 -6.09 -8.61
CA GLY A 13 -12.04 -6.03 -10.08
C GLY A 13 -13.50 -5.89 -10.52
N ASP A 14 -14.43 -5.96 -9.57
CA ASP A 14 -15.87 -5.80 -9.80
C ASP A 14 -16.37 -4.37 -9.45
N GLY A 15 -15.44 -3.45 -9.17
CA GLY A 15 -15.76 -2.09 -8.71
C GLY A 15 -16.23 -2.03 -7.26
N VAL A 16 -16.05 -3.12 -6.51
CA VAL A 16 -16.35 -3.21 -5.08
C VAL A 16 -15.05 -3.17 -4.31
N TRP A 17 -14.91 -2.13 -3.47
CA TRP A 17 -13.77 -1.98 -2.58
C TRP A 17 -13.95 -2.80 -1.30
N ARG A 18 -12.90 -3.54 -0.94
CA ARG A 18 -12.82 -4.31 0.30
C ARG A 18 -11.71 -3.74 1.17
N GLY A 19 -12.06 -3.37 2.41
CA GLY A 19 -11.10 -2.96 3.42
C GLY A 19 -10.46 -4.16 4.11
N ILE A 20 -9.13 -4.15 4.23
CA ILE A 20 -8.34 -5.14 4.96
C ILE A 20 -7.71 -4.45 6.17
N ASP A 21 -8.05 -4.91 7.38
CA ASP A 21 -7.45 -4.42 8.62
C ASP A 21 -6.02 -4.97 8.78
N GLY A 22 -5.03 -4.09 8.73
CA GLY A 22 -3.60 -4.42 8.80
C GLY A 22 -3.15 -4.86 10.18
N GLN A 23 -2.97 -6.18 10.36
CA GLN A 23 -2.56 -6.78 11.64
C GLN A 23 -1.08 -7.21 11.68
N ASN A 24 -0.34 -7.09 10.57
CA ASN A 24 1.06 -7.51 10.45
C ASN A 24 2.00 -6.32 10.21
N GLU A 25 3.25 -6.61 9.84
CA GLU A 25 4.32 -5.63 9.60
C GLU A 25 4.02 -4.67 8.44
N LEU A 26 3.17 -5.06 7.47
CA LEU A 26 2.84 -4.24 6.31
C LEU A 26 2.09 -2.95 6.69
N ARG A 27 1.51 -2.88 7.89
CA ARG A 27 0.88 -1.65 8.42
C ARG A 27 1.86 -0.50 8.65
N TYR A 28 3.18 -0.77 8.60
CA TYR A 28 4.23 0.22 8.81
C TYR A 28 4.84 0.74 7.51
N LEU A 29 4.40 0.23 6.35
CA LEU A 29 4.85 0.77 5.07
C LEU A 29 4.39 2.21 4.93
N ASN A 30 5.31 3.10 4.58
CA ASN A 30 5.01 4.50 4.35
C ASN A 30 4.63 4.77 2.89
N HIS A 31 4.03 5.93 2.69
CA HIS A 31 3.75 6.45 1.36
C HIS A 31 5.05 6.84 0.66
N SER A 32 5.08 6.65 -0.65
CA SER A 32 5.87 7.51 -1.54
C SER A 32 5.17 7.66 -2.88
N SER A 33 5.32 8.84 -3.49
CA SER A 33 4.92 9.11 -4.87
C SER A 33 5.80 8.37 -5.90
N GLN A 34 6.97 7.87 -5.48
CA GLN A 34 7.85 7.01 -6.30
C GLN A 34 8.15 5.70 -5.57
N PRO A 35 7.15 4.82 -5.37
CA PRO A 35 7.29 3.66 -4.51
C PRO A 35 8.21 2.58 -5.10
N ASN A 36 8.70 1.70 -4.23
CA ASN A 36 9.43 0.50 -4.67
C ASN A 36 8.62 -0.80 -4.55
N ALA A 37 7.43 -0.74 -3.95
CA ALA A 37 6.49 -1.84 -3.87
C ALA A 37 5.05 -1.38 -4.19
N GLY A 38 4.18 -2.33 -4.55
CA GLY A 38 2.77 -2.09 -4.84
C GLY A 38 1.92 -3.29 -4.43
N PHE A 39 0.67 -3.03 -4.05
CA PHE A 39 -0.29 -4.08 -3.76
C PHE A 39 -0.98 -4.56 -5.03
N ASP A 40 -1.08 -5.87 -5.19
CA ASP A 40 -2.01 -6.54 -6.09
C ASP A 40 -2.90 -7.44 -5.21
N GLY A 41 -4.17 -7.07 -5.08
CA GLY A 41 -5.01 -7.65 -4.06
C GLY A 41 -4.45 -7.39 -2.64
N PRO A 42 -4.39 -8.42 -1.77
CA PRO A 42 -3.78 -8.33 -0.44
C PRO A 42 -2.26 -8.56 -0.43
N GLU A 43 -1.64 -8.80 -1.58
CA GLU A 43 -0.24 -9.21 -1.70
C GLU A 43 0.64 -8.04 -2.12
N LEU A 44 1.83 -7.92 -1.52
CA LEU A 44 2.79 -6.87 -1.83
C LEU A 44 3.87 -7.38 -2.77
N TYR A 45 4.06 -6.69 -3.88
CA TYR A 45 5.04 -7.01 -4.90
C TYR A 45 6.08 -5.90 -5.05
N ALA A 46 7.34 -6.27 -5.31
CA ALA A 46 8.38 -5.31 -5.65
C ALA A 46 8.19 -4.81 -7.09
N LEU A 47 8.22 -3.49 -7.29
CA LEU A 47 8.13 -2.85 -8.60
C LEU A 47 9.52 -2.64 -9.24
N ARG A 48 10.57 -2.67 -8.42
CA ARG A 48 11.97 -2.53 -8.81
C ARG A 48 12.86 -3.27 -7.81
N THR A 49 14.15 -3.38 -8.12
CA THR A 49 15.14 -3.95 -7.19
C THR A 49 15.17 -3.15 -5.88
N ILE A 50 15.02 -3.86 -4.75
CA ILE A 50 15.12 -3.31 -3.39
C ILE A 50 16.39 -3.89 -2.77
N ARG A 51 17.29 -3.02 -2.30
CA ARG A 51 18.52 -3.45 -1.62
C ARG A 51 18.26 -3.60 -0.12
N VAL A 52 19.12 -4.37 0.55
CA VAL A 52 19.08 -4.49 2.01
C VAL A 52 19.25 -3.10 2.63
N GLY A 53 18.29 -2.73 3.49
CA GLY A 53 18.27 -1.44 4.18
C GLY A 53 17.47 -0.34 3.47
N ASP A 54 17.03 -0.56 2.22
CA ASP A 54 16.08 0.34 1.58
C ASP A 54 14.73 0.25 2.31
N GLU A 55 14.12 1.41 2.59
CA GLU A 55 12.74 1.45 3.09
C GLU A 55 11.78 0.95 2.01
N ILE A 56 10.80 0.12 2.38
CA ILE A 56 9.76 -0.34 1.48
C ILE A 56 8.59 0.64 1.55
N THR A 57 8.21 1.20 0.41
CA THR A 57 7.11 2.19 0.29
C THR A 57 6.13 1.80 -0.80
N PHE A 58 4.88 2.22 -0.66
CA PHE A 58 3.83 2.05 -1.66
C PHE A 58 3.02 3.34 -1.86
N HIS A 59 2.27 3.43 -2.96
CA HIS A 59 1.40 4.58 -3.21
C HIS A 59 0.10 4.42 -2.39
N TYR A 60 -0.26 5.40 -1.54
CA TYR A 60 -1.45 5.31 -0.69
C TYR A 60 -2.77 5.52 -1.47
N GLY A 61 -2.67 6.12 -2.66
CA GLY A 61 -3.80 6.47 -3.50
C GLY A 61 -3.66 7.89 -4.03
N ASP A 62 -4.48 8.24 -5.01
CA ASP A 62 -4.38 9.51 -5.77
C ASP A 62 -4.45 10.76 -4.89
N GLU A 63 -5.10 10.68 -3.71
CA GLU A 63 -5.17 11.78 -2.74
C GLU A 63 -3.80 12.17 -2.15
N TRP A 64 -2.80 11.31 -2.29
CA TRP A 64 -1.44 11.51 -1.77
C TRP A 64 -0.43 11.83 -2.88
N GLU A 65 -0.87 12.02 -4.11
CA GLU A 65 0.01 12.29 -5.24
C GLU A 65 0.83 13.59 -5.01
N GLY A 66 2.15 13.48 -5.15
CA GLY A 66 3.09 14.59 -4.95
C GLY A 66 3.45 14.87 -3.49
N VAL A 67 3.06 13.99 -2.56
CA VAL A 67 3.43 14.04 -1.14
C VAL A 67 4.37 12.87 -0.84
N ASP A 68 5.38 13.08 0.00
CA ASP A 68 6.26 12.03 0.56
C ASP A 68 6.41 12.28 2.08
#